data_AF-A0AAD6EL28-F1
#
_entry.id   AF-A0AAD6EL28-F1
#
_cell.length_a   1.000
_cell.length_b   1.000
_cell.length_c   1.000
_cell.angle_alpha   90.00
_cell.angle_beta   90.00
_cell.angle_gamma   90.00
#
_symmetry.space_group_name_H-M   'P 1'
#
loop_
_entity.id
_entity.type
_entity.pdbx_description
1 polymer ?
#
loop_
_entity_poly.entity_id
_entity_poly.type
_entity_poly.pdbx_seq_one_letter_code
_entity_poly.pdbx_strand_id
1 'polypeptide(L)'
;MWIRAVPFSRVYNCFSNHNILNVARNAKKLHIIDFVINFGFQWPSLIQALSKREGGPPKLRITVVEHPQPGFRPAKRIEAVGQRLKEYARSFNVPFEYKGIPSQLESICIEELNFNDDEVVVVNCFFRLREVKDETFAIDSPRDRVLKLIRQINPQIFIQAESNRSYSSFFLTRFRQVLSTHAVFYDLLDSTIPRGDKERQMPENVYFVPGIINSVACEGSHLTCKPETLKQWQGRNLRAGFEQLPVNPDIVEECKNLVKDGYDNRYFIQEDDSWLLQGWKGRNSLLVPTLYTPILGCQFFFANHRFLHSVSTLSPRRTSWGKDVLLLPFLSIASPLLELSLLWGQFFAPI
;
A
#
# COMPACT_ATOMS: atom_id res chain seq x y z
N MET A 1 -4.38 -14.70 -20.15
CA MET A 1 -4.41 -15.82 -19.20
C MET A 1 -4.08 -15.43 -17.75
N TRP A 2 -2.94 -14.78 -17.42
CA TRP A 2 -2.57 -14.49 -16.01
C TRP A 2 -3.65 -13.76 -15.19
N ILE A 3 -4.12 -12.60 -15.67
CA ILE A 3 -5.17 -11.80 -14.98
C ILE A 3 -6.52 -12.56 -14.90
N ARG A 4 -6.74 -13.52 -15.81
CA ARG A 4 -7.93 -14.38 -15.81
C ARG A 4 -7.81 -15.55 -14.83
N ALA A 5 -6.61 -15.97 -14.50
CA ALA A 5 -6.36 -17.08 -13.58
C ALA A 5 -6.10 -16.62 -12.13
N VAL A 6 -5.46 -15.46 -11.95
CA VAL A 6 -5.05 -14.94 -10.64
C VAL A 6 -5.82 -13.64 -10.32
N PRO A 7 -6.64 -13.62 -9.24
CA PRO A 7 -7.54 -12.51 -8.97
C PRO A 7 -6.89 -11.29 -8.30
N PHE A 8 -5.66 -11.43 -7.79
CA PHE A 8 -5.05 -10.46 -6.87
C PHE A 8 -5.13 -9.00 -7.31
N SER A 9 -4.72 -8.70 -8.54
CA SER A 9 -4.78 -7.34 -9.07
C SER A 9 -6.21 -6.89 -9.39
N ARG A 10 -7.11 -7.79 -9.79
CA ARG A 10 -8.52 -7.44 -10.07
C ARG A 10 -9.30 -7.15 -8.79
N VAL A 11 -9.06 -7.91 -7.73
CA VAL A 11 -9.64 -7.64 -6.41
C VAL A 11 -9.09 -6.34 -5.83
N TYR A 12 -7.79 -6.07 -5.96
CA TYR A 12 -7.22 -4.78 -5.58
C TYR A 12 -7.88 -3.63 -6.35
N ASN A 13 -7.97 -3.73 -7.68
CA ASN A 13 -8.59 -2.71 -8.50
C ASN A 13 -10.07 -2.51 -8.12
N CYS A 14 -10.80 -3.59 -7.84
CA CYS A 14 -12.18 -3.53 -7.36
C CYS A 14 -12.25 -2.74 -6.05
N PHE A 15 -11.47 -3.15 -5.04
CA PHE A 15 -11.41 -2.48 -3.75
C PHE A 15 -11.02 -1.01 -3.87
N SER A 16 -9.93 -0.71 -4.56
CA SER A 16 -9.41 0.65 -4.72
C SER A 16 -10.39 1.54 -5.48
N ASN A 17 -10.93 1.07 -6.61
CA ASN A 17 -11.79 1.90 -7.46
C ASN A 17 -13.12 2.23 -6.78
N HIS A 18 -13.74 1.29 -6.05
CA HIS A 18 -14.96 1.61 -5.30
C HIS A 18 -14.71 2.63 -4.18
N ASN A 19 -13.58 2.52 -3.48
CA ASN A 19 -13.21 3.54 -2.47
C ASN A 19 -12.90 4.90 -3.10
N ILE A 20 -12.22 4.93 -4.25
CA ILE A 20 -11.98 6.17 -5.00
C ILE A 20 -13.30 6.79 -5.46
N LEU A 21 -14.24 6.00 -5.98
CA LEU A 21 -15.57 6.48 -6.39
C LEU A 21 -16.34 7.06 -5.21
N ASN A 22 -16.25 6.45 -4.03
CA ASN A 22 -16.90 6.94 -2.82
C ASN A 22 -16.38 8.32 -2.40
N VAL A 23 -15.06 8.53 -2.33
CA VAL A 23 -14.50 9.85 -1.98
C VAL A 23 -14.68 10.88 -3.10
N ALA A 24 -14.78 10.42 -4.34
CA ALA A 24 -14.99 11.27 -5.50
C ALA A 24 -16.47 11.61 -5.76
N ARG A 25 -17.42 11.14 -4.94
CA ARG A 25 -18.87 11.27 -5.21
C ARG A 25 -19.30 12.68 -5.60
N ASN A 26 -18.81 13.69 -4.86
CA ASN A 26 -19.14 15.10 -5.07
C ASN A 26 -17.96 15.95 -5.57
N ALA A 27 -16.83 15.31 -5.90
CA ALA A 27 -15.61 16.04 -6.27
C ALA A 27 -15.77 16.72 -7.64
N LYS A 28 -15.35 17.98 -7.77
CA LYS A 28 -15.23 18.64 -9.08
C LYS A 28 -13.93 18.25 -9.79
N LYS A 29 -12.87 18.05 -9.00
CA LYS A 29 -11.56 17.61 -9.45
C LYS A 29 -11.07 16.47 -8.57
N LEU A 30 -10.58 15.42 -9.21
CA LEU A 30 -10.04 14.23 -8.55
C LEU A 30 -8.59 14.04 -9.02
N HIS A 31 -7.66 14.02 -8.08
CA HIS A 31 -6.25 13.76 -8.35
C HIS A 31 -5.84 12.44 -7.72
N ILE A 32 -5.43 11.50 -8.57
CA ILE A 32 -4.92 10.21 -8.15
C ILE A 32 -3.40 10.22 -8.32
N ILE A 33 -2.70 9.97 -7.23
CA ILE A 33 -1.26 9.75 -7.21
C ILE A 33 -1.04 8.25 -7.11
N ASP A 34 -0.60 7.64 -8.20
CA ASP A 34 -0.38 6.21 -8.32
C ASP A 34 1.11 5.90 -8.26
N PHE A 35 1.51 5.18 -7.22
CA PHE A 35 2.90 4.80 -7.00
C PHE A 35 3.32 3.52 -7.73
N VAL A 36 2.41 2.87 -8.47
CA VAL A 36 2.74 1.83 -9.48
C VAL A 36 1.68 1.76 -10.57
N ILE A 37 1.99 2.30 -11.74
CA ILE A 37 1.07 2.23 -12.88
C ILE A 37 0.97 0.84 -13.48
N ASN A 38 2.02 0.00 -13.36
CA ASN A 38 2.16 -1.24 -14.11
C ASN A 38 1.93 -1.00 -15.62
N PHE A 39 0.79 -1.44 -16.15
CA PHE A 39 0.36 -1.22 -17.53
C PHE A 39 -0.84 -0.25 -17.66
N GLY A 40 -1.29 0.32 -16.55
CA GLY A 40 -2.42 1.24 -16.45
C GLY A 40 -3.78 0.56 -16.42
N PHE A 41 -3.85 -0.77 -16.27
CA PHE A 41 -5.11 -1.52 -16.40
C PHE A 41 -6.16 -1.25 -15.32
N GLN A 42 -5.79 -0.66 -14.18
CA GLN A 42 -6.75 -0.25 -13.15
C GLN A 42 -7.66 0.88 -13.65
N TRP A 43 -7.06 1.87 -14.31
CA TRP A 43 -7.68 3.18 -14.56
C TRP A 43 -8.81 3.19 -15.60
N PRO A 44 -8.81 2.39 -16.69
CA PRO A 44 -9.92 2.34 -17.64
C PRO A 44 -11.28 2.05 -16.99
N SER A 45 -11.33 1.10 -16.05
CA SER A 45 -12.59 0.77 -15.35
C SER A 45 -13.09 1.93 -14.47
N LEU A 46 -12.16 2.64 -13.80
CA LEU A 46 -12.49 3.83 -13.01
C LEU A 46 -12.96 4.99 -13.89
N ILE A 47 -12.26 5.26 -15.00
CA ILE A 47 -12.64 6.30 -15.97
C ILE A 47 -14.07 6.06 -16.47
N GLN A 48 -14.39 4.82 -16.84
CA GLN A 48 -15.73 4.46 -17.28
C GLN A 48 -16.77 4.67 -16.18
N ALA A 49 -16.47 4.27 -14.93
CA ALA A 49 -17.38 4.49 -13.81
C ALA A 49 -17.60 5.99 -13.53
N LEU A 50 -16.55 6.80 -13.54
CA LEU A 50 -16.63 8.26 -13.37
C LEU A 50 -17.45 8.94 -14.47
N SER A 51 -17.37 8.45 -15.72
CA SER A 51 -18.18 8.98 -16.83
C SER A 51 -19.69 8.83 -16.64
N LYS A 52 -20.11 7.86 -15.81
CA LYS A 52 -21.51 7.57 -15.49
C LYS A 52 -21.98 8.23 -14.20
N ARG A 53 -21.12 9.00 -13.54
CA ARG A 53 -21.45 9.67 -12.27
C ARG A 53 -22.57 10.68 -12.48
N GLU A 54 -23.51 10.73 -11.55
CA GLU A 54 -24.53 11.77 -11.49
C GLU A 54 -23.87 13.16 -11.39
N GLY A 55 -24.36 14.13 -12.15
CA GLY A 55 -23.72 15.45 -12.27
C GLY A 55 -22.48 15.49 -13.17
N GLY A 56 -22.14 14.38 -13.84
CA GLY A 56 -21.03 14.27 -14.80
C GLY A 56 -19.67 13.94 -14.16
N PRO A 57 -18.67 13.58 -14.98
CA PRO A 57 -17.35 13.20 -14.49
C PRO A 57 -16.60 14.39 -13.87
N PRO A 58 -15.76 14.18 -12.84
CA PRO A 58 -14.83 15.20 -12.38
C PRO A 58 -13.74 15.42 -13.44
N LYS A 59 -13.02 16.54 -13.33
CA LYS A 59 -11.70 16.64 -13.96
C LYS A 59 -10.78 15.63 -13.27
N LEU A 60 -10.38 14.59 -13.99
CA LEU A 60 -9.53 13.52 -13.48
C LEU A 60 -8.07 13.81 -13.82
N ARG A 61 -7.22 13.86 -12.80
CA ARG A 61 -5.77 13.96 -12.94
C ARG A 61 -5.12 12.70 -12.40
N ILE A 62 -4.22 12.10 -13.15
CA ILE A 62 -3.42 10.95 -12.69
C ILE A 62 -1.94 11.33 -12.75
N THR A 63 -1.29 11.40 -11.58
CA THR A 63 0.16 11.48 -11.47
C THR A 63 0.69 10.10 -11.15
N VAL A 64 1.63 9.62 -11.95
CA VAL A 64 2.25 8.31 -11.79
C VAL A 64 3.71 8.46 -11.45
N VAL A 65 4.13 7.73 -10.44
CA VAL A 65 5.53 7.52 -10.10
C VAL A 65 5.87 6.09 -10.45
N GLU A 66 6.90 5.89 -11.26
CA GLU A 66 7.32 4.54 -11.65
C GLU A 66 8.83 4.49 -11.87
N HIS A 67 9.43 3.32 -11.63
CA HIS A 67 10.86 3.12 -11.86
C HIS A 67 11.24 3.48 -13.30
N PRO A 68 12.33 4.24 -13.49
CA PRO A 68 12.82 4.55 -14.82
C PRO A 68 13.20 3.24 -15.53
N GLN A 69 12.82 3.14 -16.81
CA GLN A 69 13.26 2.00 -17.62
C GLN A 69 14.77 2.06 -17.87
N PRO A 70 15.47 0.91 -17.92
CA PRO A 70 16.85 0.87 -18.37
C PRO A 70 17.02 1.43 -19.79
N GLY A 71 18.18 2.03 -20.05
CA GLY A 71 18.57 2.54 -21.36
C GLY A 71 18.17 4.00 -21.63
N PHE A 72 18.23 4.40 -22.90
CA PHE A 72 18.16 5.82 -23.32
C PHE A 72 16.79 6.49 -23.20
N ARG A 73 15.72 5.75 -22.88
CA ARG A 73 14.36 6.30 -22.79
C ARG A 73 13.66 5.86 -21.49
N PRO A 74 14.09 6.38 -20.34
CA PRO A 74 13.59 5.95 -19.03
C PRO A 74 12.07 6.16 -18.86
N ALA A 75 11.50 7.20 -19.49
CA ALA A 75 10.08 7.54 -19.39
C ALA A 75 9.16 6.85 -20.41
N LYS A 76 9.70 6.20 -21.46
CA LYS A 76 8.93 5.77 -22.66
C LYS A 76 7.66 4.97 -22.34
N ARG A 77 7.74 4.02 -21.40
CA ARG A 77 6.61 3.17 -21.00
C ARG A 77 5.55 3.99 -20.28
N ILE A 78 5.98 4.86 -19.36
CA ILE A 78 5.11 5.71 -18.55
C ILE A 78 4.38 6.70 -19.46
N GLU A 79 5.06 7.29 -20.44
CA GLU A 79 4.48 8.16 -21.46
C GLU A 79 3.46 7.42 -22.33
N ALA A 80 3.80 6.21 -22.80
CA ALA A 80 2.92 5.40 -23.63
C ALA A 80 1.64 4.98 -22.90
N VAL A 81 1.72 4.66 -21.60
CA VAL A 81 0.50 4.41 -20.79
C VAL A 81 -0.33 5.68 -20.67
N GLY A 82 0.31 6.82 -20.38
CA GLY A 82 -0.37 8.11 -20.28
C GLY A 82 -1.15 8.47 -21.55
N GLN A 83 -0.57 8.24 -22.72
CA GLN A 83 -1.23 8.48 -24.00
C GLN A 83 -2.48 7.60 -24.19
N ARG A 84 -2.38 6.30 -23.88
CA ARG A 84 -3.52 5.38 -23.94
C ARG A 84 -4.64 5.79 -22.99
N LEU A 85 -4.30 6.22 -21.77
CA LEU A 85 -5.28 6.69 -20.79
C LEU A 85 -5.95 7.99 -21.24
N LYS A 86 -5.21 8.93 -21.85
CA LYS A 86 -5.76 10.16 -22.44
C LYS A 86 -6.76 9.85 -23.55
N GLU A 87 -6.43 8.94 -24.45
CA GLU A 87 -7.32 8.50 -25.53
C GLU A 87 -8.57 7.83 -25.00
N TYR A 88 -8.42 6.94 -24.01
CA TYR A 88 -9.55 6.27 -23.37
C TYR A 88 -10.44 7.23 -22.58
N ALA A 89 -9.88 8.17 -21.83
CA ALA A 89 -10.68 9.19 -21.14
C ALA A 89 -11.46 10.08 -22.11
N ARG A 90 -10.86 10.42 -23.26
CA ARG A 90 -11.53 11.17 -24.33
C ARG A 90 -12.72 10.41 -24.90
N SER A 91 -12.65 9.10 -25.09
CA SER A 91 -13.79 8.32 -25.61
C SER A 91 -14.98 8.26 -24.66
N PHE A 92 -14.77 8.54 -23.37
CA PHE A 92 -15.82 8.64 -22.34
C PHE A 92 -16.15 10.09 -21.93
N ASN A 93 -15.65 11.09 -22.66
CA ASN A 93 -15.83 12.51 -22.36
C ASN A 93 -15.41 12.91 -20.92
N VAL A 94 -14.40 12.24 -20.37
CA VAL A 94 -13.84 12.57 -19.04
C VAL A 94 -12.71 13.60 -19.23
N PRO A 95 -12.80 14.80 -18.63
CA PRO A 95 -11.70 15.76 -18.68
C PRO A 95 -10.49 15.18 -17.95
N PHE A 96 -9.36 15.03 -18.65
CA PHE A 96 -8.27 14.19 -18.18
C PHE A 96 -6.88 14.82 -18.31
N GLU A 97 -6.10 14.74 -17.24
CA GLU A 97 -4.70 15.13 -17.19
C GLU A 97 -3.83 13.98 -16.69
N TYR A 98 -2.62 13.88 -17.24
CA TYR A 98 -1.67 12.83 -16.87
C TYR A 98 -0.27 13.38 -16.76
N LYS A 99 0.41 13.00 -15.67
CA LYS A 99 1.83 13.30 -15.42
C LYS A 99 2.56 12.01 -15.05
N GLY A 100 3.57 11.64 -15.83
CA GLY A 100 4.45 10.52 -15.52
C GLY A 100 5.78 11.00 -14.97
N ILE A 101 6.22 10.46 -13.83
CA ILE A 101 7.47 10.80 -13.16
C ILE A 101 8.35 9.54 -13.11
N PRO A 102 9.41 9.44 -13.94
CA PRO A 102 10.34 8.32 -13.94
C PRO A 102 11.34 8.45 -12.78
N SER A 103 10.97 8.00 -11.58
CA SER A 103 11.78 8.17 -10.37
C SER A 103 11.64 7.00 -9.39
N GLN A 104 12.59 6.89 -8.47
CA GLN A 104 12.47 6.06 -7.29
C GLN A 104 11.56 6.75 -6.27
N LEU A 105 10.77 5.99 -5.52
CA LEU A 105 9.77 6.57 -4.61
C LEU A 105 10.42 7.39 -3.50
N GLU A 106 11.52 6.87 -2.94
CA GLU A 106 12.27 7.49 -1.87
C GLU A 106 13.03 8.76 -2.29
N SER A 107 13.03 9.08 -3.59
CA SER A 107 13.73 10.24 -4.17
C SER A 107 12.79 11.36 -4.63
N ILE A 108 11.47 11.17 -4.54
CA ILE A 108 10.51 12.16 -5.00
C ILE A 108 10.25 13.21 -3.94
N CYS A 109 10.20 14.47 -4.39
CA CYS A 109 9.80 15.60 -3.57
C CYS A 109 8.34 15.99 -3.83
N ILE A 110 7.69 16.61 -2.85
CA ILE A 110 6.27 16.97 -2.91
C ILE A 110 5.97 17.97 -4.04
N GLU A 111 6.91 18.87 -4.32
CA GLU A 111 6.81 19.89 -5.36
C GLU A 111 6.69 19.27 -6.75
N GLU A 112 7.28 18.10 -6.96
CA GLU A 112 7.21 17.37 -8.22
C GLU A 112 5.82 16.78 -8.48
N LEU A 113 4.97 16.61 -7.46
CA LEU A 113 3.64 16.04 -7.63
C LEU A 113 2.63 17.06 -8.16
N ASN A 114 2.89 18.35 -7.94
CA ASN A 114 2.10 19.52 -8.33
C ASN A 114 0.63 19.43 -7.86
N PHE A 115 0.23 20.23 -6.88
CA PHE A 115 -1.12 20.21 -6.29
C PHE A 115 -1.92 21.44 -6.68
N ASN A 116 -3.24 21.28 -6.75
CA ASN A 116 -4.18 22.40 -6.80
C ASN A 116 -5.04 22.34 -5.52
N ASP A 117 -5.31 23.49 -4.91
CA ASP A 117 -5.96 23.59 -3.59
C ASP A 117 -7.41 23.08 -3.55
N ASP A 118 -8.02 22.80 -4.71
CA ASP A 118 -9.43 22.43 -4.85
C ASP A 118 -9.65 20.98 -5.35
N GLU A 119 -8.66 20.11 -5.17
CA GLU A 119 -8.71 18.72 -5.61
C GLU A 119 -8.91 17.73 -4.45
N VAL A 120 -9.77 16.73 -4.67
CA VAL A 120 -9.77 15.53 -3.83
C VAL A 120 -8.57 14.69 -4.24
N VAL A 121 -7.60 14.51 -3.34
CA VAL A 121 -6.38 13.75 -3.59
C VAL A 121 -6.50 12.33 -3.04
N VAL A 122 -6.16 11.33 -3.84
CA VAL A 122 -6.04 9.92 -3.43
C VAL A 122 -4.64 9.43 -3.72
N VAL A 123 -4.01 8.74 -2.76
CA VAL A 123 -2.76 8.01 -3.00
C VAL A 123 -3.07 6.52 -3.13
N ASN A 124 -2.66 5.92 -4.24
CA ASN A 124 -2.84 4.50 -4.56
C ASN A 124 -1.47 3.82 -4.65
N CYS A 125 -1.26 2.78 -3.84
CA CYS A 125 0.03 2.11 -3.73
C CYS A 125 -0.14 0.58 -3.73
N PHE A 126 0.12 -0.04 -4.87
CA PHE A 126 0.03 -1.48 -5.07
C PHE A 126 1.40 -2.15 -5.01
N PHE A 127 1.68 -2.93 -3.96
CA PHE A 127 2.86 -3.80 -3.84
C PHE A 127 4.22 -3.12 -3.98
N ARG A 128 4.29 -1.83 -3.66
CA ARG A 128 5.45 -1.02 -4.01
C ARG A 128 6.37 -0.71 -2.84
N LEU A 129 5.83 -0.54 -1.65
CA LEU A 129 6.64 -0.18 -0.49
C LEU A 129 7.58 -1.32 -0.08
N ARG A 130 7.24 -2.57 -0.44
CA ARG A 130 8.17 -3.70 -0.27
C ARG A 130 9.45 -3.59 -1.10
N GLU A 131 9.43 -2.91 -2.24
CA GLU A 131 10.58 -2.74 -3.14
C GLU A 131 11.53 -1.64 -2.66
N VAL A 132 11.01 -0.73 -1.83
CA VAL A 132 11.80 0.28 -1.14
C VAL A 132 12.67 -0.42 -0.10
N LYS A 133 13.99 -0.14 -0.15
CA LYS A 133 14.98 -0.78 0.71
C LYS A 133 14.58 -0.65 2.18
N ASP A 134 14.62 -1.78 2.88
CA ASP A 134 14.32 -1.83 4.31
C ASP A 134 15.60 -1.73 5.13
N GLU A 135 16.01 -0.50 5.41
CA GLU A 135 17.03 -0.24 6.42
C GLU A 135 16.33 -0.03 7.77
N THR A 136 15.64 -1.06 8.29
CA THR A 136 14.81 -0.97 9.51
C THR A 136 15.58 -0.46 10.73
N PHE A 137 16.91 -0.59 10.73
CA PHE A 137 17.80 -0.12 11.80
C PHE A 137 18.36 1.29 11.56
N ALA A 138 18.08 1.91 10.41
CA ALA A 138 18.45 3.29 10.14
C ALA A 138 17.44 4.23 10.82
N ILE A 139 17.95 5.34 11.38
CA ILE A 139 17.15 6.40 12.00
C ILE A 139 16.12 7.00 11.01
N ASP A 140 16.38 6.87 9.70
CA ASP A 140 15.48 7.32 8.63
C ASP A 140 15.38 6.25 7.53
N SER A 141 14.55 5.22 7.76
CA SER A 141 14.37 4.17 6.76
C SER A 141 13.73 4.74 5.48
N PRO A 142 14.15 4.30 4.27
CA PRO A 142 13.57 4.79 3.02
C PRO A 142 12.04 4.61 2.93
N ARG A 143 11.50 3.55 3.53
CA ARG A 143 10.04 3.33 3.64
C ARG A 143 9.36 4.42 4.46
N ASP A 144 9.96 4.82 5.57
CA ASP A 144 9.39 5.87 6.42
C ASP A 144 9.46 7.25 5.74
N ARG A 145 10.50 7.53 4.94
CA ARG A 145 10.52 8.74 4.08
C ARG A 145 9.36 8.78 3.10
N VAL A 146 9.07 7.66 2.43
CA VAL A 146 7.93 7.57 1.49
C VAL A 146 6.62 7.79 2.24
N LEU A 147 6.43 7.19 3.42
CA LEU A 147 5.22 7.41 4.22
C LEU A 147 5.10 8.86 4.71
N LYS A 148 6.21 9.52 5.10
CA LYS A 148 6.24 10.95 5.43
C LYS A 148 5.84 11.80 4.22
N LEU A 149 6.33 11.49 3.02
CA LEU A 149 5.90 12.14 1.79
C LEU A 149 4.40 11.98 1.59
N ILE A 150 3.86 10.76 1.69
CA ILE A 150 2.40 10.52 1.58
C ILE A 150 1.64 11.33 2.64
N ARG A 151 2.18 11.47 3.85
CA ARG A 151 1.56 12.30 4.89
C ARG A 151 1.55 13.78 4.51
N GLN A 152 2.62 14.29 3.91
CA GLN A 152 2.72 15.66 3.41
C GLN A 152 1.75 15.92 2.24
N ILE A 153 1.52 14.93 1.38
CA ILE A 153 0.48 14.97 0.34
C ILE A 153 -0.91 15.19 0.96
N ASN A 154 -1.12 14.72 2.19
CA ASN A 154 -2.37 14.82 2.95
C ASN A 154 -3.60 14.32 2.14
N PRO A 155 -3.58 13.08 1.62
CA PRO A 155 -4.65 12.59 0.77
C PRO A 155 -5.93 12.35 1.57
N GLN A 156 -7.09 12.43 0.90
CA GLN A 156 -8.38 12.05 1.50
C GLN A 156 -8.37 10.59 1.95
N ILE A 157 -7.84 9.71 1.09
CA ILE A 157 -7.57 8.31 1.39
C ILE A 157 -6.22 7.87 0.82
N PHE A 158 -5.53 7.03 1.57
CA PHE A 158 -4.34 6.31 1.15
C PHE A 158 -4.67 4.82 1.06
N ILE A 159 -4.59 4.26 -0.14
CA ILE A 159 -4.86 2.85 -0.40
C ILE A 159 -3.53 2.11 -0.56
N GLN A 160 -3.28 1.16 0.34
CA GLN A 160 -2.06 0.37 0.35
C GLN A 160 -2.40 -1.11 0.18
N ALA A 161 -1.66 -1.81 -0.69
CA ALA A 161 -1.77 -3.26 -0.81
C ALA A 161 -0.41 -3.92 -0.67
N GLU A 162 -0.27 -4.79 0.32
CA GLU A 162 0.97 -5.52 0.62
C GLU A 162 0.70 -6.99 0.92
N SER A 163 1.76 -7.80 0.98
CA SER A 163 1.65 -9.20 1.42
C SER A 163 1.97 -9.34 2.90
N ASN A 164 1.21 -10.14 3.65
CA ASN A 164 1.45 -10.39 5.06
C ASN A 164 2.54 -11.45 5.27
N ARG A 165 3.81 -11.05 5.19
CA ARG A 165 4.93 -12.00 5.28
C ARG A 165 6.08 -11.41 6.06
N SER A 166 6.80 -12.23 6.78
CA SER A 166 8.08 -11.85 7.38
C SER A 166 9.03 -13.02 7.33
N TYR A 167 10.29 -12.70 7.08
CA TYR A 167 11.36 -13.68 6.98
C TYR A 167 12.37 -13.46 8.09
N SER A 168 12.84 -14.57 8.66
CA SER A 168 13.88 -14.59 9.68
C SER A 168 15.19 -14.01 9.14
N SER A 169 16.01 -13.42 10.00
CA SER A 169 17.39 -13.08 9.64
C SER A 169 18.31 -14.30 9.58
N PHE A 170 17.89 -15.45 10.13
CA PHE A 170 18.67 -16.69 10.09
C PHE A 170 18.38 -17.49 8.82
N PHE A 171 19.43 -17.80 8.05
CA PHE A 171 19.33 -18.43 6.73
C PHE A 171 18.42 -19.67 6.70
N LEU A 172 18.65 -20.68 7.55
CA LEU A 172 17.90 -21.93 7.47
C LEU A 172 16.39 -21.73 7.74
N THR A 173 16.05 -20.88 8.71
CA THR A 173 14.66 -20.53 9.02
C THR A 173 14.04 -19.72 7.89
N ARG A 174 14.76 -18.72 7.38
CA ARG A 174 14.35 -17.90 6.24
C ARG A 174 14.09 -18.76 5.01
N PHE A 175 15.00 -19.68 4.68
CA PHE A 175 14.88 -20.59 3.55
C PHE A 175 13.60 -21.42 3.63
N ARG A 176 13.30 -22.01 4.79
CA ARG A 176 12.05 -22.77 5.01
C ARG A 176 10.81 -21.89 4.86
N GLN A 177 10.84 -20.66 5.36
CA GLN A 177 9.73 -19.71 5.23
C GLN A 177 9.50 -19.28 3.78
N VAL A 178 10.57 -18.98 3.04
CA VAL A 178 10.53 -18.66 1.61
C VAL A 178 9.96 -19.85 0.82
N LEU A 179 10.48 -21.05 1.05
CA LEU A 179 10.01 -22.26 0.37
C LEU A 179 8.51 -22.50 0.64
N SER A 180 8.09 -22.46 1.90
CA SER A 180 6.67 -22.66 2.28
C SER A 180 5.75 -21.62 1.65
N THR A 181 6.19 -20.36 1.60
CA THR A 181 5.45 -19.26 0.99
C THR A 181 5.31 -19.45 -0.52
N HIS A 182 6.42 -19.72 -1.22
CA HIS A 182 6.41 -19.84 -2.68
C HIS A 182 5.72 -21.12 -3.13
N ALA A 183 5.75 -22.20 -2.34
CA ALA A 183 4.99 -23.41 -2.63
C ALA A 183 3.48 -23.14 -2.81
N VAL A 184 2.91 -22.17 -2.08
CA VAL A 184 1.50 -21.78 -2.28
C VAL A 184 1.27 -21.16 -3.64
N PHE A 185 2.14 -20.23 -4.04
CA PHE A 185 2.04 -19.60 -5.35
C PHE A 185 2.20 -20.65 -6.46
N TYR A 186 3.18 -21.54 -6.37
CA TYR A 186 3.38 -22.58 -7.39
C TYR A 186 2.23 -23.60 -7.43
N ASP A 187 1.65 -24.00 -6.29
CA ASP A 187 0.46 -24.84 -6.24
C ASP A 187 -0.75 -24.16 -6.89
N LEU A 188 -0.93 -22.86 -6.64
CA LEU A 188 -1.93 -22.03 -7.30
C LEU A 188 -1.71 -21.98 -8.82
N LEU A 189 -0.48 -21.73 -9.28
CA LEU A 189 -0.18 -21.69 -10.71
C LEU A 189 -0.40 -23.04 -11.38
N ASP A 190 0.08 -24.12 -10.78
CA ASP A 190 -0.12 -25.48 -11.28
C ASP A 190 -1.60 -25.86 -11.36
N SER A 191 -2.42 -25.27 -10.48
CA SER A 191 -3.85 -25.51 -10.41
C SER A 191 -4.69 -24.68 -11.39
N THR A 192 -4.16 -23.55 -11.89
CA THR A 192 -4.94 -22.54 -12.62
C THR A 192 -4.39 -22.19 -14.00
N ILE A 193 -3.11 -22.48 -14.27
CA ILE A 193 -2.43 -22.15 -15.53
C ILE A 193 -1.57 -23.34 -16.00
N PRO A 194 -1.72 -23.80 -17.25
CA PRO A 194 -0.89 -24.86 -17.82
C PRO A 194 0.62 -24.54 -17.71
N ARG A 195 1.45 -25.55 -17.40
CA ARG A 195 2.90 -25.37 -17.20
C ARG A 195 3.64 -24.80 -18.42
N GLY A 196 3.17 -25.12 -19.64
CA GLY A 196 3.78 -24.66 -20.89
C GLY A 196 3.36 -23.26 -21.34
N ASP A 197 2.48 -22.59 -20.59
CA ASP A 197 1.97 -21.28 -20.97
C ASP A 197 3.04 -20.19 -20.80
N LYS A 198 3.35 -19.46 -21.87
CA LYS A 198 4.30 -18.33 -21.84
C LYS A 198 3.85 -17.21 -20.90
N GLU A 199 2.54 -17.04 -20.73
CA GLU A 199 1.99 -16.06 -19.79
C GLU A 199 2.17 -16.45 -18.32
N ARG A 200 2.43 -17.73 -18.03
CA ARG A 200 2.84 -18.18 -16.69
C ARG A 200 4.30 -17.88 -16.42
N GLN A 201 5.17 -18.09 -17.42
CA GLN A 201 6.61 -17.90 -17.30
C GLN A 201 6.98 -16.44 -17.00
N MET A 202 6.25 -15.48 -17.59
CA MET A 202 6.51 -14.05 -17.37
C MET A 202 6.43 -13.67 -15.88
N PRO A 203 5.32 -13.87 -15.16
CA PRO A 203 5.23 -13.49 -13.75
C PRO A 203 6.12 -14.35 -12.83
N GLU A 204 6.35 -15.62 -13.17
CA GLU A 204 7.34 -16.45 -12.47
C GLU A 204 8.74 -15.82 -12.53
N ASN A 205 9.21 -15.46 -13.74
CA ASN A 205 10.54 -14.91 -13.95
C ASN A 205 10.68 -13.45 -13.52
N VAL A 206 9.63 -12.65 -13.61
CA VAL A 206 9.66 -11.21 -13.32
C VAL A 206 9.38 -10.90 -11.85
N TYR A 207 8.51 -11.66 -11.18
CA TYR A 207 8.09 -11.36 -9.80
C TYR A 207 8.53 -12.40 -8.77
N PHE A 208 8.41 -13.70 -9.08
CA PHE A 208 8.67 -14.74 -8.08
C PHE A 208 10.14 -15.10 -7.97
N VAL A 209 10.82 -15.39 -9.08
CA VAL A 209 12.23 -15.77 -9.09
C VAL A 209 13.13 -14.70 -8.48
N PRO A 210 13.01 -13.39 -8.83
CA PRO A 210 13.83 -12.36 -8.20
C PRO A 210 13.57 -12.23 -6.70
N GLY A 211 12.33 -12.40 -6.26
CA GLY A 211 11.97 -12.39 -4.84
C GLY A 211 12.57 -13.56 -4.07
N ILE A 212 12.61 -14.76 -4.67
CA ILE A 212 13.27 -15.95 -4.09
C ILE A 212 14.77 -15.71 -3.99
N ILE A 213 15.42 -15.27 -5.08
CA ILE A 213 16.86 -15.00 -5.11
C ILE A 213 17.23 -13.96 -4.06
N ASN A 214 16.51 -12.83 -4.01
CA ASN A 214 16.74 -11.81 -2.99
C ASN A 214 16.60 -12.38 -1.57
N SER A 215 15.58 -13.20 -1.31
CA SER A 215 15.34 -13.73 0.03
C SER A 215 16.28 -14.86 0.45
N VAL A 216 16.85 -15.61 -0.50
CA VAL A 216 17.70 -16.78 -0.21
C VAL A 216 19.18 -16.43 -0.31
N ALA A 217 19.58 -15.73 -1.37
CA ALA A 217 20.98 -15.52 -1.73
C ALA A 217 21.56 -14.18 -1.24
N CYS A 218 20.72 -13.20 -0.87
CA CYS A 218 21.20 -11.90 -0.40
C CYS A 218 21.18 -11.81 1.13
N GLU A 219 22.16 -11.07 1.68
CA GLU A 219 22.31 -10.79 3.11
C GLU A 219 22.60 -9.30 3.33
N GLY A 220 22.36 -8.82 4.56
CA GLY A 220 22.71 -7.45 4.96
C GLY A 220 22.11 -6.39 4.03
N SER A 221 22.93 -5.44 3.58
CA SER A 221 22.54 -4.35 2.69
C SER A 221 22.18 -4.79 1.26
N HIS A 222 22.54 -6.02 0.86
CA HIS A 222 22.15 -6.58 -0.43
C HIS A 222 20.73 -7.15 -0.41
N LEU A 223 20.15 -7.39 0.78
CA LEU A 223 18.76 -7.82 0.92
C LEU A 223 17.84 -6.61 0.76
N THR A 224 17.39 -6.37 -0.47
CA THR A 224 16.67 -5.13 -0.81
C THR A 224 15.17 -5.21 -0.55
N CYS A 225 14.55 -6.37 -0.78
CA CYS A 225 13.12 -6.58 -0.60
C CYS A 225 12.83 -7.46 0.63
N LYS A 226 12.67 -6.84 1.81
CA LYS A 226 12.24 -7.55 3.02
C LYS A 226 10.73 -7.41 3.21
N PRO A 227 9.95 -8.51 3.16
CA PRO A 227 8.53 -8.42 3.42
C PRO A 227 8.26 -8.15 4.90
N GLU A 228 7.19 -7.40 5.17
CA GLU A 228 6.71 -7.08 6.51
C GLU A 228 5.30 -7.64 6.74
N THR A 229 5.00 -7.98 7.99
CA THR A 229 3.65 -8.38 8.41
C THR A 229 2.69 -7.20 8.38
N LEU A 230 1.39 -7.47 8.35
CA LEU A 230 0.36 -6.42 8.42
C LEU A 230 0.49 -5.56 9.66
N LYS A 231 0.83 -6.16 10.81
CA LYS A 231 1.03 -5.42 12.07
C LYS A 231 2.22 -4.46 11.99
N GLN A 232 3.29 -4.84 11.29
CA GLN A 232 4.44 -3.97 11.07
C GLN A 232 4.05 -2.79 10.16
N TRP A 233 3.34 -3.05 9.05
CA TRP A 233 2.82 -2.00 8.18
C TRP A 233 1.85 -1.06 8.90
N GLN A 234 0.91 -1.61 9.68
CA GLN A 234 -0.01 -0.83 10.49
C GLN A 234 0.75 0.08 11.47
N GLY A 235 1.75 -0.46 12.17
CA GLY A 235 2.60 0.33 13.07
C GLY A 235 3.39 1.43 12.35
N ARG A 236 3.91 1.18 11.14
CA ARG A 236 4.59 2.20 10.32
C ARG A 236 3.65 3.31 9.89
N ASN A 237 2.49 2.95 9.36
CA ASN A 237 1.45 3.91 8.94
C ASN A 237 0.99 4.78 10.12
N LEU A 238 0.77 4.17 11.29
CA LEU A 238 0.40 4.91 12.51
C LEU A 238 1.47 5.94 12.90
N ARG A 239 2.74 5.53 12.93
CA ARG A 239 3.86 6.44 13.24
C ARG A 239 4.02 7.57 12.20
N ALA A 240 3.65 7.29 10.95
CA ALA A 240 3.62 8.30 9.88
C ALA A 240 2.38 9.21 9.94
N GLY A 241 1.47 9.01 10.89
CA GLY A 241 0.28 9.85 11.08
C GLY A 241 -0.91 9.43 10.23
N PHE A 242 -1.06 8.13 9.97
CA PHE A 242 -2.25 7.55 9.35
C PHE A 242 -3.01 6.66 10.33
N GLU A 243 -4.34 6.68 10.23
CA GLU A 243 -5.20 5.69 10.88
C GLU A 243 -5.83 4.76 9.84
N GLN A 244 -6.02 3.50 10.21
CA GLN A 244 -6.67 2.52 9.35
C GLN A 244 -8.18 2.76 9.34
N LEU A 245 -8.77 2.76 8.15
CA LEU A 245 -10.21 2.86 7.98
C LEU A 245 -10.86 1.46 7.92
N PRO A 246 -12.08 1.31 8.45
CA PRO A 246 -12.86 0.09 8.28
C PRO A 246 -13.15 -0.16 6.80
N VAL A 247 -13.20 -1.43 6.41
CA VAL A 247 -13.59 -1.78 5.05
C VAL A 247 -15.10 -1.68 4.93
N ASN A 248 -15.59 -1.12 3.82
CA ASN A 248 -17.02 -1.09 3.54
C ASN A 248 -17.52 -2.52 3.18
N PRO A 249 -18.51 -3.08 3.91
CA PRO A 249 -19.03 -4.43 3.66
C PRO A 249 -19.55 -4.65 2.24
N ASP A 250 -20.16 -3.63 1.61
CA ASP A 250 -20.67 -3.73 0.25
C ASP A 250 -19.52 -3.93 -0.75
N ILE A 251 -18.41 -3.21 -0.55
CA ILE A 251 -17.19 -3.36 -1.36
C ILE A 251 -16.55 -4.73 -1.14
N VAL A 252 -16.58 -5.26 0.09
CA VAL A 252 -16.11 -6.63 0.36
C VAL A 252 -16.93 -7.65 -0.43
N GLU A 253 -18.25 -7.48 -0.43
CA GLU A 253 -19.15 -8.41 -1.11
C GLU A 253 -18.99 -8.34 -2.64
N GLU A 254 -18.81 -7.15 -3.21
CA GLU A 254 -18.45 -7.00 -4.63
C GLU A 254 -17.12 -7.69 -4.96
N CYS A 255 -16.11 -7.55 -4.11
CA CYS A 255 -14.82 -8.24 -4.29
C CYS A 255 -14.97 -9.77 -4.21
N LYS A 256 -15.82 -10.28 -3.30
CA LYS A 256 -16.14 -11.71 -3.20
C LYS A 256 -16.84 -12.22 -4.45
N ASN A 257 -17.85 -11.50 -4.94
CA ASN A 257 -18.59 -11.86 -6.15
C ASN A 257 -17.67 -11.88 -7.37
N LEU A 258 -16.77 -10.90 -7.50
CA LEU A 258 -15.77 -10.89 -8.57
C LEU A 258 -14.91 -12.16 -8.60
N VAL A 259 -14.52 -12.67 -7.43
CA VAL A 259 -13.75 -13.92 -7.33
C VAL A 259 -14.62 -15.13 -7.65
N LYS A 260 -15.82 -15.21 -7.07
CA LYS A 260 -16.75 -16.32 -7.24
C LYS A 260 -17.18 -16.53 -8.70
N ASP A 261 -17.38 -15.44 -9.44
CA ASP A 261 -17.91 -15.50 -10.80
C ASP A 261 -16.82 -15.75 -11.86
N GLY A 262 -15.57 -15.43 -11.54
CA GLY A 262 -14.49 -15.34 -12.53
C GLY A 262 -13.29 -16.26 -12.30
N TYR A 263 -13.21 -16.92 -11.15
CA TYR A 263 -11.99 -17.62 -10.72
C TYR A 263 -12.28 -18.98 -10.08
N ASP A 264 -11.21 -19.74 -9.89
CA ASP A 264 -11.25 -21.04 -9.24
C ASP A 264 -11.83 -20.96 -7.81
N ASN A 265 -12.69 -21.91 -7.45
CA ASN A 265 -13.41 -21.92 -6.17
C ASN A 265 -12.52 -22.09 -4.92
N ARG A 266 -11.23 -22.39 -5.10
CA ARG A 266 -10.24 -22.46 -4.01
C ARG A 266 -9.69 -21.08 -3.62
N TYR A 267 -9.96 -20.04 -4.40
CA TYR A 267 -9.75 -18.67 -3.98
C TYR A 267 -10.82 -18.23 -2.98
N PHE A 268 -10.43 -17.38 -2.05
CA PHE A 268 -11.38 -16.75 -1.13
C PHE A 268 -10.95 -15.34 -0.77
N ILE A 269 -11.95 -14.52 -0.43
CA ILE A 269 -11.80 -13.17 0.10
C ILE A 269 -12.41 -13.16 1.50
N GLN A 270 -11.66 -12.64 2.47
CA GLN A 270 -12.08 -12.55 3.85
C GLN A 270 -11.74 -11.16 4.41
N GLU A 271 -12.59 -10.64 5.28
CA GLU A 271 -12.26 -9.48 6.09
C GLU A 271 -11.70 -9.94 7.45
N ASP A 272 -10.64 -9.29 7.92
CA ASP A 272 -10.03 -9.52 9.24
C ASP A 272 -9.46 -8.20 9.75
N ASP A 273 -9.89 -7.68 10.90
CA ASP A 273 -9.41 -6.40 11.48
C ASP A 273 -9.27 -5.24 10.45
N SER A 274 -10.30 -5.02 9.64
CA SER A 274 -10.29 -3.99 8.56
C SER A 274 -9.25 -4.23 7.45
N TRP A 275 -8.77 -5.46 7.29
CA TRP A 275 -7.97 -5.91 6.17
C TRP A 275 -8.81 -6.75 5.21
N LEU A 276 -8.66 -6.50 3.90
CA LEU A 276 -9.22 -7.38 2.88
C LEU A 276 -8.22 -8.48 2.52
N LEU A 277 -8.33 -9.64 3.12
CA LEU A 277 -7.44 -10.78 2.89
C LEU A 277 -7.83 -11.53 1.61
N GLN A 278 -6.84 -11.76 0.75
CA GLN A 278 -6.96 -12.68 -0.39
C GLN A 278 -6.15 -13.95 -0.13
N GLY A 279 -6.77 -15.12 -0.33
CA GLY A 279 -6.13 -16.41 -0.03
C GLY A 279 -6.42 -17.53 -1.03
N TRP A 280 -5.75 -18.66 -0.82
CA TRP A 280 -5.81 -19.87 -1.66
C TRP A 280 -5.80 -21.15 -0.81
N LYS A 281 -6.76 -22.05 -1.02
CA LYS A 281 -6.88 -23.35 -0.29
C LYS A 281 -6.75 -23.20 1.24
N GLY A 282 -7.45 -22.24 1.82
CA GLY A 282 -7.43 -21.95 3.26
C GLY A 282 -6.12 -21.32 3.79
N ARG A 283 -5.16 -20.99 2.92
CA ARG A 283 -3.99 -20.19 3.30
C ARG A 283 -4.30 -18.71 3.09
N ASN A 284 -4.34 -17.97 4.19
CA ASN A 284 -4.66 -16.54 4.24
C ASN A 284 -3.49 -15.67 3.74
N SER A 285 -3.85 -14.45 3.31
CA SER A 285 -2.96 -13.27 3.24
C SER A 285 -1.85 -13.28 2.17
N LEU A 286 -2.16 -13.75 0.96
CA LEU A 286 -1.24 -13.63 -0.19
C LEU A 286 -1.10 -12.17 -0.66
N LEU A 287 -2.21 -11.42 -0.61
CA LEU A 287 -2.28 -9.99 -0.84
C LEU A 287 -3.36 -9.38 0.06
N VAL A 288 -3.12 -8.19 0.57
CA VAL A 288 -3.99 -7.50 1.52
C VAL A 288 -4.11 -6.00 1.19
N PRO A 289 -5.15 -5.58 0.45
CA PRO A 289 -5.52 -4.18 0.34
C PRO A 289 -6.05 -3.63 1.67
N THR A 290 -5.65 -2.41 1.99
CA THR A 290 -6.00 -1.69 3.22
C THR A 290 -6.21 -0.21 2.91
N LEU A 291 -7.10 0.44 3.66
CA LEU A 291 -7.40 1.87 3.58
C LEU A 291 -6.86 2.61 4.79
N TYR A 292 -6.31 3.78 4.54
CA TYR A 292 -5.82 4.70 5.56
C TYR A 292 -6.32 6.12 5.29
N THR A 293 -6.41 6.93 6.34
CA THR A 293 -6.62 8.38 6.24
C THR A 293 -5.63 9.12 7.15
N PRO A 294 -5.21 10.35 6.81
CA PRO A 294 -4.34 11.13 7.68
C PRO A 294 -5.02 11.47 8.99
N ILE A 295 -4.31 11.28 10.10
CA ILE A 295 -4.78 11.69 11.42
C ILE A 295 -4.72 13.22 11.51
N LEU A 296 -5.83 13.86 11.86
CA LEU A 296 -5.89 15.30 12.07
C LEU A 296 -5.16 15.69 13.36
N GLY A 297 -4.56 16.89 13.40
CA GLY A 297 -3.59 17.29 14.43
C GLY A 297 -4.01 17.03 15.88
N CYS A 298 -5.29 17.21 16.23
CA CYS A 298 -5.80 16.92 17.58
C CYS A 298 -5.89 15.42 17.88
N GLN A 299 -6.21 14.58 16.88
CA GLN A 299 -6.34 13.13 17.04
C GLN A 299 -4.98 12.43 17.13
N PHE A 300 -3.91 13.03 16.58
CA PHE A 300 -2.56 12.45 16.59
C PHE A 300 -2.00 12.32 18.02
N PHE A 301 -2.29 13.30 18.88
CA PHE A 301 -1.93 13.23 20.30
C PHE A 301 -2.63 12.08 21.03
N PHE A 302 -3.93 11.85 20.75
CA PHE A 302 -4.68 10.75 21.37
C PHE A 302 -4.31 9.37 20.82
N ALA A 303 -4.01 9.27 19.53
CA ALA A 303 -3.62 8.01 18.88
C ALA A 303 -2.29 7.48 19.44
N ASN A 304 -1.29 8.34 19.62
CA ASN A 304 -0.02 7.97 20.24
C ASN A 304 -0.19 7.55 21.71
N HIS A 305 -1.09 8.19 22.46
CA HIS A 305 -1.37 7.82 23.86
C HIS A 305 -2.04 6.44 23.98
N ARG A 306 -2.98 6.09 23.09
CA ARG A 306 -3.59 4.75 23.05
C ARG A 306 -2.59 3.66 22.67
N PHE A 307 -1.68 3.94 21.74
CA PHE A 307 -0.63 2.99 21.35
C PHE A 307 0.30 2.68 22.54
N LEU A 308 0.76 3.69 23.27
CA LEU A 308 1.60 3.52 24.46
C LEU A 308 0.90 2.68 25.54
N HIS A 309 -0.41 2.86 25.76
CA HIS A 309 -1.19 2.02 26.67
C HIS A 309 -1.36 0.57 26.19
N SER A 310 -1.44 0.32 24.88
CA SER A 310 -1.52 -1.03 24.33
C SER A 310 -0.21 -1.80 24.46
N VAL A 311 0.93 -1.10 24.42
CA VAL A 311 2.26 -1.69 24.64
C VAL A 311 2.52 -1.93 26.13
N SER A 312 2.03 -1.06 27.02
CA SER A 312 2.18 -1.22 28.47
C SER A 312 1.27 -2.28 29.10
N THR A 313 0.31 -2.83 28.36
CA THR A 313 -0.60 -3.89 28.84
C THR A 313 -0.16 -5.31 28.47
N LEU A 314 1.02 -5.47 27.87
CA LEU A 314 1.68 -6.77 27.72
C LEU A 314 2.18 -7.25 29.09
N SER A 315 1.36 -8.04 29.77
CA SER A 315 1.72 -8.82 30.96
C SER A 315 2.96 -9.69 30.68
N PRO A 316 3.97 -9.70 31.57
CA PRO A 316 5.09 -10.62 31.44
C PRO A 316 4.61 -12.05 31.73
N ARG A 317 4.55 -12.89 30.68
CA ARG A 317 4.43 -14.33 30.87
C ARG A 317 5.72 -14.84 31.51
N ARG A 318 5.62 -15.34 32.75
CA ARG A 318 6.68 -16.11 33.43
C ARG A 318 7.08 -17.29 32.56
N THR A 319 8.31 -17.27 32.04
CA THR A 319 8.99 -18.50 31.61
C THR A 319 9.84 -19.01 32.77
N SER A 320 9.84 -20.33 32.93
CA SER A 320 10.37 -21.06 34.09
C SER A 320 11.89 -21.21 34.04
N TRP A 321 12.66 -20.15 33.81
CA TRP A 321 14.12 -20.20 33.98
C TRP A 321 14.61 -18.83 34.44
N GLY A 322 14.92 -18.74 35.73
CA GLY A 322 15.44 -17.53 36.34
C GLY A 322 16.79 -17.15 35.75
N LYS A 323 16.89 -15.89 35.31
CA LYS A 323 18.07 -15.01 35.38
C LYS A 323 17.66 -13.63 34.85
N ASP A 324 17.66 -12.66 35.75
CA ASP A 324 17.47 -11.25 35.46
C ASP A 324 18.59 -10.73 34.54
N VAL A 325 18.22 -10.16 33.41
CA VAL A 325 19.10 -9.25 32.65
C VAL A 325 18.41 -7.90 32.60
N LEU A 326 19.00 -6.96 33.33
CA LEU A 326 18.67 -5.55 33.41
C LEU A 326 18.64 -4.92 32.01
N LEU A 327 17.51 -4.33 31.62
CA LEU A 327 17.46 -3.27 30.62
C LEU A 327 17.17 -1.97 31.36
N LEU A 328 18.21 -1.16 31.53
CA LEU A 328 18.12 0.23 31.97
C LEU A 328 17.40 1.10 30.91
N PRO A 329 16.76 2.21 31.32
CA PRO A 329 15.64 2.80 30.58
C PRO A 329 16.08 3.89 29.59
N PHE A 330 15.54 3.85 28.38
CA PHE A 330 15.40 5.03 27.52
C PHE A 330 14.17 5.83 27.98
N LEU A 331 14.32 6.53 29.10
CA LEU A 331 13.45 7.64 29.51
C LEU A 331 14.33 8.88 29.65
N SER A 332 14.70 9.47 28.52
CA SER A 332 15.14 10.86 28.44
C SER A 332 15.01 11.30 26.99
N ILE A 333 13.85 11.86 26.67
CA ILE A 333 13.61 13.01 25.77
C ILE A 333 12.10 13.25 25.92
N ALA A 334 11.75 13.99 26.97
CA ALA A 334 10.47 14.66 27.11
C ALA A 334 10.77 16.11 27.51
N SER A 335 10.22 17.03 26.73
CA SER A 335 10.17 18.50 26.91
C SER A 335 11.38 19.32 26.44
N PRO A 336 11.15 20.22 25.45
CA PRO A 336 10.78 21.61 25.79
C PRO A 336 9.44 22.10 25.21
N LEU A 337 8.54 21.23 24.75
CA LEU A 337 7.26 21.65 24.14
C LEU A 337 6.06 21.68 25.12
N LEU A 338 6.23 21.25 26.38
CA LEU A 338 5.18 21.30 27.40
C LEU A 338 5.09 22.64 28.15
N GLU A 339 6.07 23.53 28.00
CA GLU A 339 6.00 24.90 28.56
C GLU A 339 5.31 25.90 27.62
N LEU A 340 5.21 25.61 26.32
CA LEU A 340 4.55 26.52 25.35
C LEU A 340 3.02 26.41 25.36
N SER A 341 2.44 25.29 25.83
CA SER A 341 0.98 25.14 25.96
C SER A 341 0.40 25.83 27.19
N LEU A 342 1.22 26.22 28.18
CA LEU A 342 0.79 26.95 29.37
C LEU A 342 0.91 28.48 29.22
N LEU A 343 1.67 28.97 28.24
CA LEU A 343 1.86 30.42 28.00
C LEU A 343 0.85 31.03 27.01
N TRP A 344 0.11 30.23 26.25
CA TRP A 344 -0.91 30.71 25.28
C TRP A 344 -2.35 30.60 25.77
N GLY A 345 -2.58 30.07 26.98
CA GLY A 345 -3.92 29.86 27.56
C GLY A 345 -4.45 31.00 28.44
N GLN A 346 -3.75 32.15 28.54
CA GLN A 346 -4.14 33.27 29.42
C GLN A 346 -4.56 34.56 28.72
N PHE A 347 -4.64 34.59 27.40
CA PHE A 347 -5.22 35.72 26.67
C PHE A 347 -6.36 35.20 25.80
N PHE A 348 -7.56 35.75 26.02
CA PHE A 348 -8.82 35.52 25.30
C PHE A 348 -9.75 34.42 25.86
N ALA A 349 -10.51 34.80 26.90
CA ALA A 349 -11.91 34.43 27.11
C ALA A 349 -12.72 35.74 27.34
N PRO A 350 -14.04 35.76 27.07
CA PRO A 350 -14.73 36.92 26.48
C PRO A 350 -15.31 37.91 27.50
N ILE A 351 -15.09 39.21 27.28
CA ILE A 351 -16.08 40.32 27.27
C ILE A 351 -15.58 41.34 26.25
#